data_AF-A0A7V8ADP9-F1
#
_entry.id   AF-A0A7V8ADP9-F1
#
_cell.length_a   1.000
_cell.length_b   1.000
_cell.length_c   1.000
_cell.angle_alpha   90.00
_cell.angle_beta   90.00
_cell.angle_gamma   90.00
#
_symmetry.space_group_name_H-M   'P 1'
#
loop_
_entity.id
_entity.type
_entity.pdbx_description
1 polymer ?
#
loop_
_entity_poly.entity_id
_entity_poly.type
_entity_poly.pdbx_seq_one_letter_code
_entity_poly.pdbx_strand_id
1 'polypeptide(L)'
;MKSNKYPFLASLLLLISASVPRAEDWVIPRTTYYVSAEAQAFADFPPPPADGSPADLADLQGVRDWQIKRTAAQCARAGAAARAAFTEFFGDISPFPSPLPPRAAAILERIKKETDGAAAGVKDKFNRARPFLRAGDLDPCLGRIGGKAYPSGHATISRVLGLLLADLAPSRAKEFMARADEAALERVIGGVHHPADIEAGKLLGDRLYAAYSGSPAFRTDMAALRGFLKKTPAPAAKKAAPRPADVYFTRDISPAGIKAVYEKLGFRPTGKLGVKVHFGEKGNRNFMPPALLKDLVVGLKGTFVETNTLYGGSRSDTKSHLATARGHGWTYAPVDIMDAEGETALPYKGKYFSRVMVGKGMGKYGSFLVVSHFKGHGSAGFGGAVKNLAMGFASPTGKKLQHSGQFPFTRKEKCIKCGLCRKECPVDAIRADYSIDESKCIGCGKCADLCPTKAIETKQSRTGGLPFQEKLAEYARGVTAGGKFAYINVLMNISAACDCVATAPPPFVGDVGILASSDPVALDQASFDLVNRAAGIDDAFKHETGVSGEHCLAYGEKIGLGGRKYRLVELKD
;
A
#
# COMPACT_ATOMS: atom_id res chain seq x y z
N MET A 1 -22.47 -90.98 -3.77
CA MET A 1 -23.65 -90.70 -4.62
C MET A 1 -24.41 -89.51 -4.07
N LYS A 2 -24.78 -88.55 -4.95
CA LYS A 2 -25.59 -87.32 -4.76
C LYS A 2 -24.87 -86.19 -3.98
N SER A 3 -24.32 -85.13 -4.57
CA SER A 3 -24.84 -84.05 -5.44
C SER A 3 -25.72 -83.01 -4.73
N ASN A 4 -25.14 -81.84 -4.40
CA ASN A 4 -25.75 -80.50 -4.40
C ASN A 4 -24.63 -79.46 -4.21
N LYS A 5 -24.18 -78.76 -5.25
CA LYS A 5 -24.70 -77.51 -5.85
C LYS A 5 -24.64 -76.30 -4.90
N TYR A 6 -23.50 -75.60 -4.91
CA TYR A 6 -23.42 -74.13 -4.80
C TYR A 6 -22.28 -73.64 -5.71
N PRO A 7 -22.49 -72.58 -6.52
CA PRO A 7 -21.57 -72.20 -7.59
C PRO A 7 -20.38 -71.38 -7.06
N PHE A 8 -19.24 -71.56 -7.72
CA PHE A 8 -18.05 -70.71 -7.61
C PHE A 8 -18.43 -69.26 -7.97
N LEU A 9 -18.27 -68.34 -7.01
CA LEU A 9 -18.17 -66.91 -7.28
C LEU A 9 -16.79 -66.63 -7.89
N ALA A 10 -16.71 -66.65 -9.23
CA ALA A 10 -15.61 -66.06 -9.95
C ALA A 10 -15.73 -64.53 -9.83
N SER A 11 -14.91 -63.92 -8.97
CA SER A 11 -14.74 -62.47 -8.94
C SER A 11 -14.11 -62.02 -10.26
N LEU A 12 -14.95 -61.56 -11.18
CA LEU A 12 -14.58 -60.87 -12.40
C LEU A 12 -13.86 -59.58 -12.00
N LEU A 13 -12.53 -59.59 -12.02
CA LEU A 13 -11.72 -58.38 -12.04
C LEU A 13 -12.03 -57.67 -13.35
N LEU A 14 -12.98 -56.74 -13.31
CA LEU A 14 -13.19 -55.76 -14.36
C LEU A 14 -11.91 -54.90 -14.40
N LEU A 15 -11.00 -55.23 -15.31
CA LEU A 15 -9.99 -54.30 -15.81
C LEU A 15 -10.76 -53.18 -16.51
N ILE A 16 -11.21 -52.19 -15.74
CA ILE A 16 -11.58 -50.89 -16.26
C ILE A 16 -10.26 -50.30 -16.75
N SER A 17 -9.93 -50.54 -18.02
CA SER A 17 -9.01 -49.67 -18.73
C SER A 17 -9.65 -48.29 -18.68
N ALA A 18 -9.24 -47.47 -17.74
CA ALA A 18 -9.53 -46.05 -17.77
C ALA A 18 -8.88 -45.53 -19.05
N SER A 19 -9.66 -45.49 -20.12
CA SER A 19 -9.34 -44.74 -21.31
C SER A 19 -9.08 -43.32 -20.82
N VAL A 20 -7.82 -42.91 -20.83
CA VAL A 20 -7.42 -41.52 -20.63
C VAL A 20 -8.31 -40.71 -21.56
N PRO A 21 -9.17 -39.82 -21.04
CA PRO A 21 -9.98 -38.99 -21.90
C PRO A 21 -9.01 -38.21 -22.78
N ARG A 22 -9.07 -38.45 -24.10
CA ARG A 22 -8.45 -37.55 -25.08
C ARG A 22 -8.94 -36.15 -24.72
N ALA A 23 -8.03 -35.18 -24.66
CA ALA A 23 -8.37 -33.79 -24.50
C ALA A 23 -9.48 -33.49 -25.52
N GLU A 24 -10.69 -33.19 -25.05
CA GLU A 24 -11.73 -32.66 -25.91
C GLU A 24 -11.11 -31.43 -26.58
N ASP A 25 -11.04 -31.44 -27.91
CA ASP A 25 -10.64 -30.27 -28.68
C ASP A 25 -11.64 -29.17 -28.35
N TRP A 26 -11.26 -28.28 -27.43
CA TRP A 26 -12.03 -27.11 -27.06
C TRP A 26 -12.10 -26.19 -28.29
N VAL A 27 -13.14 -26.37 -29.11
CA VAL A 27 -13.41 -25.50 -30.26
C VAL A 27 -13.87 -24.16 -29.72
N ILE A 28 -13.00 -23.14 -29.80
CA ILE A 28 -13.35 -21.77 -29.44
C ILE A 28 -14.34 -21.25 -30.51
N PRO A 29 -15.58 -20.89 -30.14
CA PRO A 29 -16.55 -20.39 -31.10
C PRO A 29 -16.03 -19.11 -31.76
N ARG A 30 -15.97 -19.09 -33.10
CA ARG A 30 -15.66 -17.88 -33.87
C ARG A 30 -16.95 -17.12 -34.12
N THR A 31 -17.20 -16.09 -33.32
CA THR A 31 -18.39 -15.23 -33.46
C THR A 31 -18.03 -13.94 -34.20
N THR A 32 -18.99 -13.36 -34.91
CA THR A 32 -18.83 -12.13 -35.71
C THR A 32 -19.89 -11.09 -35.34
N TYR A 33 -20.18 -10.96 -34.04
CA TYR A 33 -21.24 -10.11 -33.54
C TYR A 33 -20.89 -8.62 -33.66
N TYR A 34 -19.63 -8.23 -33.46
CA TYR A 34 -19.18 -6.84 -33.61
C TYR A 34 -18.61 -6.57 -35.00
N VAL A 35 -17.77 -7.45 -35.52
CA VAL A 35 -17.10 -7.30 -36.82
C VAL A 35 -17.04 -8.61 -37.58
N SER A 36 -16.88 -8.55 -38.90
CA SER A 36 -16.83 -9.74 -39.76
C SER A 36 -15.57 -10.57 -39.52
N ALA A 37 -15.57 -11.83 -39.96
CA ALA A 37 -14.41 -12.71 -39.82
C ALA A 37 -13.16 -12.15 -40.54
N GLU A 38 -13.36 -11.49 -41.69
CA GLU A 38 -12.30 -10.82 -42.45
C GLU A 38 -11.68 -9.67 -41.67
N ALA A 39 -12.50 -8.88 -40.97
CA ALA A 39 -12.04 -7.78 -40.14
C ALA A 39 -11.31 -8.25 -38.86
N GLN A 40 -11.59 -9.47 -38.39
CA GLN A 40 -10.89 -10.11 -37.28
C GLN A 40 -9.58 -10.80 -37.70
N ALA A 41 -9.43 -11.12 -38.99
CA ALA A 41 -8.33 -11.94 -39.48
C ALA A 41 -6.97 -11.22 -39.42
N PHE A 42 -6.96 -9.87 -39.50
CA PHE A 42 -5.77 -9.02 -39.57
C PHE A 42 -4.67 -9.67 -40.42
N ALA A 43 -4.88 -9.75 -41.73
CA ALA A 43 -3.99 -10.49 -42.63
C ALA A 43 -2.52 -10.05 -42.53
N ASP A 44 -2.27 -8.79 -42.16
CA ASP A 44 -0.98 -8.14 -41.93
C ASP A 44 -0.41 -8.34 -40.51
N PHE A 45 -1.05 -9.13 -39.65
CA PHE A 45 -0.60 -9.31 -38.26
C PHE A 45 0.83 -9.86 -38.22
N PRO A 46 1.74 -9.29 -37.40
CA PRO A 46 3.15 -9.63 -37.44
C PRO A 46 3.40 -11.09 -37.02
N PRO A 47 4.37 -11.78 -37.65
CA PRO A 47 4.76 -13.13 -37.25
C PRO A 47 5.45 -13.13 -35.88
N PRO A 48 5.44 -14.25 -35.14
CA PRO A 48 6.28 -14.41 -33.96
C PRO A 48 7.78 -14.36 -34.33
N PRO A 49 8.67 -14.16 -33.35
CA PRO A 49 10.09 -14.42 -33.53
C PRO A 49 10.33 -15.79 -34.15
N ALA A 50 11.19 -15.86 -35.17
CA ALA A 50 11.53 -17.11 -35.84
C ALA A 50 12.29 -18.05 -34.88
N ASP A 51 12.01 -19.35 -34.95
CA ASP A 51 12.64 -20.36 -34.10
C ASP A 51 14.18 -20.27 -34.18
N GLY A 52 14.84 -20.17 -33.03
CA GLY A 52 16.29 -20.07 -32.92
C GLY A 52 16.89 -18.69 -33.23
N SER A 53 16.06 -17.70 -33.62
CA SER A 53 16.52 -16.32 -33.76
C SER A 53 16.93 -15.71 -32.40
N PRO A 54 17.76 -14.65 -32.39
CA PRO A 54 18.13 -13.96 -31.15
C PRO A 54 16.92 -13.49 -30.32
N ALA A 55 15.86 -13.03 -30.98
CA ALA A 55 14.62 -12.61 -30.32
C ALA A 55 13.87 -13.78 -29.68
N ASP A 56 13.87 -14.95 -30.35
CA ASP A 56 13.25 -16.16 -29.83
C ASP A 56 14.01 -16.75 -28.63
N LEU A 57 15.35 -16.73 -28.67
CA LEU A 57 16.19 -17.13 -27.56
C LEU A 57 16.02 -16.19 -26.35
N ALA A 58 15.90 -14.87 -26.59
CA ALA A 58 15.60 -13.89 -25.55
C ALA A 58 14.22 -14.12 -24.92
N ASP A 59 13.21 -14.49 -25.73
CA ASP A 59 11.87 -14.87 -25.27
C ASP A 59 11.92 -16.07 -24.31
N LEU A 60 12.66 -17.13 -24.67
CA LEU A 60 12.84 -18.31 -23.81
C LEU A 60 13.61 -17.96 -22.53
N GLN A 61 14.64 -17.10 -22.62
CA GLN A 61 15.37 -16.64 -21.46
C GLN A 61 14.48 -15.84 -20.51
N GLY A 62 13.60 -14.98 -21.01
CA GLY A 62 12.65 -14.24 -20.20
C GLY A 62 11.73 -15.15 -19.37
N VAL A 63 11.33 -16.31 -19.93
CA VAL A 63 10.56 -17.31 -19.19
C VAL A 63 11.41 -18.00 -18.12
N ARG A 64 12.67 -18.35 -18.41
CA ARG A 64 13.62 -18.92 -17.44
C ARG A 64 13.86 -17.98 -16.27
N ASP A 65 14.09 -16.71 -16.54
CA ASP A 65 14.32 -15.69 -15.52
C ASP A 65 13.12 -15.58 -14.58
N TRP A 66 11.90 -15.62 -15.14
CA TRP A 66 10.68 -15.67 -14.35
C TRP A 66 10.54 -16.96 -13.55
N GLN A 67 10.85 -18.12 -14.13
CA GLN A 67 10.83 -19.40 -13.42
C GLN A 67 11.75 -19.39 -12.19
N ILE A 68 12.94 -18.80 -12.30
CA ILE A 68 13.90 -18.70 -11.19
C ILE A 68 13.39 -17.79 -10.06
N LYS A 69 12.82 -16.63 -10.41
CA LYS A 69 12.48 -15.60 -9.41
C LYS A 69 11.02 -15.61 -8.94
N ARG A 70 10.11 -16.28 -9.66
CA ARG A 70 8.67 -16.26 -9.32
C ARG A 70 8.43 -16.88 -7.95
N THR A 71 7.52 -16.27 -7.22
CA THR A 71 7.06 -16.75 -5.92
C THR A 71 5.83 -17.65 -6.06
N ALA A 72 5.58 -18.51 -5.07
CA ALA A 72 4.35 -19.31 -5.01
C ALA A 72 3.08 -18.43 -5.08
N ALA A 73 3.13 -17.23 -4.48
CA ALA A 73 2.03 -16.28 -4.54
C ALA A 73 1.78 -15.73 -5.96
N GLN A 74 2.84 -15.48 -6.73
CA GLN A 74 2.72 -15.09 -8.14
C GLN A 74 2.13 -16.23 -9.00
N CYS A 75 2.54 -17.48 -8.76
CA CYS A 75 1.94 -18.64 -9.42
C CYS A 75 0.47 -18.84 -9.04
N ALA A 76 0.12 -18.68 -7.77
CA ALA A 76 -1.27 -18.78 -7.32
C ALA A 76 -2.16 -17.70 -7.95
N ARG A 77 -1.67 -16.45 -8.06
CA ARG A 77 -2.40 -15.38 -8.75
C ARG A 77 -2.57 -15.66 -10.24
N ALA A 78 -1.50 -16.04 -10.92
CA ALA A 78 -1.54 -16.42 -12.33
C ALA A 78 -2.51 -17.59 -12.61
N GLY A 79 -2.68 -18.49 -11.62
CA GLY A 79 -3.65 -19.58 -11.67
C GLY A 79 -5.09 -19.15 -11.38
N ALA A 80 -5.29 -18.16 -10.52
CA ALA A 80 -6.62 -17.67 -10.13
C ALA A 80 -7.39 -17.03 -11.31
N ALA A 81 -6.68 -16.53 -12.33
CA ALA A 81 -7.27 -15.95 -13.53
C ALA A 81 -7.32 -16.92 -14.73
N ALA A 82 -7.23 -18.24 -14.50
CA ALA A 82 -7.09 -19.22 -15.58
C ALA A 82 -8.20 -19.18 -16.64
N ARG A 83 -9.43 -18.74 -16.30
CA ARG A 83 -10.54 -18.68 -17.26
C ARG A 83 -10.59 -17.38 -18.06
N ALA A 84 -9.71 -16.42 -17.75
CA ALA A 84 -9.65 -15.11 -18.38
C ALA A 84 -11.00 -14.36 -18.35
N ALA A 85 -11.77 -14.56 -17.27
CA ALA A 85 -13.07 -13.94 -17.12
C ALA A 85 -12.94 -12.50 -16.61
N PHE A 86 -13.92 -11.65 -16.94
CA PHE A 86 -13.96 -10.26 -16.45
C PHE A 86 -13.81 -10.16 -14.93
N THR A 87 -14.52 -11.00 -14.18
CA THR A 87 -14.49 -10.99 -12.71
C THR A 87 -13.14 -11.44 -12.14
N GLU A 88 -12.41 -12.30 -12.84
CA GLU A 88 -11.07 -12.74 -12.43
C GLU A 88 -10.05 -11.62 -12.62
N PHE A 89 -10.14 -10.84 -13.69
CA PHE A 89 -9.22 -9.72 -13.95
C PHE A 89 -9.55 -8.45 -13.21
N PHE A 90 -10.83 -8.06 -13.17
CA PHE A 90 -11.26 -6.73 -12.76
C PHE A 90 -12.28 -6.74 -11.62
N GLY A 91 -12.63 -7.90 -11.06
CA GLY A 91 -13.74 -8.02 -10.11
C GLY A 91 -13.61 -7.13 -8.88
N ASP A 92 -12.40 -7.02 -8.32
CA ASP A 92 -12.04 -6.18 -7.17
C ASP A 92 -12.06 -4.68 -7.48
N ILE A 93 -11.75 -4.30 -8.72
CA ILE A 93 -11.74 -2.90 -9.20
C ILE A 93 -12.96 -2.55 -10.08
N SER A 94 -13.95 -3.45 -10.17
CA SER A 94 -15.05 -3.35 -11.14
C SER A 94 -15.91 -2.11 -10.91
N PRO A 95 -16.15 -1.29 -11.95
CA PRO A 95 -17.07 -0.16 -11.85
C PRO A 95 -18.54 -0.59 -11.86
N PHE A 96 -18.86 -1.88 -12.06
CA PHE A 96 -20.22 -2.40 -12.05
C PHE A 96 -20.61 -2.92 -10.65
N PRO A 97 -21.92 -3.02 -10.32
CA PRO A 97 -22.41 -3.66 -9.10
C PRO A 97 -21.84 -5.06 -8.88
N SER A 98 -21.76 -5.48 -7.61
CA SER A 98 -21.47 -6.86 -7.22
C SER A 98 -22.71 -7.42 -6.50
N PRO A 99 -23.32 -8.50 -7.00
CA PRO A 99 -22.94 -9.26 -8.20
C PRO A 99 -23.16 -8.47 -9.51
N LEU A 100 -22.45 -8.88 -10.57
CA LEU A 100 -22.54 -8.23 -11.88
C LEU A 100 -23.97 -8.38 -12.44
N PRO A 101 -24.63 -7.31 -12.91
CA PRO A 101 -25.96 -7.41 -13.49
C PRO A 101 -25.99 -8.42 -14.64
N PRO A 102 -27.01 -9.30 -14.75
CA PRO A 102 -27.03 -10.38 -15.75
C PRO A 102 -26.83 -9.90 -17.19
N ARG A 103 -27.41 -8.76 -17.55
CA ARG A 103 -27.23 -8.16 -18.89
C ARG A 103 -25.81 -7.64 -19.11
N ALA A 104 -25.17 -7.05 -18.10
CA ALA A 104 -23.78 -6.64 -18.17
C ALA A 104 -22.85 -7.85 -18.30
N ALA A 105 -23.11 -8.92 -17.53
CA ALA A 105 -22.39 -10.18 -17.63
C ALA A 105 -22.49 -10.80 -19.02
N ALA A 106 -23.69 -10.81 -19.62
CA ALA A 106 -23.91 -11.32 -20.96
C ALA A 106 -23.15 -10.52 -22.05
N ILE A 107 -23.08 -9.19 -21.91
CA ILE A 107 -22.31 -8.33 -22.83
C ILE A 107 -20.81 -8.64 -22.70
N LEU A 108 -20.27 -8.64 -21.47
CA LEU A 108 -18.84 -8.89 -21.25
C LEU A 108 -18.43 -10.30 -21.71
N GLU A 109 -19.29 -11.30 -21.51
CA GLU A 109 -19.07 -12.66 -22.01
C GLU A 109 -19.10 -12.74 -23.53
N ARG A 110 -19.97 -11.98 -24.19
CA ARG A 110 -20.00 -11.89 -25.66
C ARG A 110 -18.72 -11.26 -26.22
N ILE A 111 -18.25 -10.17 -25.61
CA ILE A 111 -16.97 -9.53 -25.95
C ILE A 111 -15.83 -10.53 -25.80
N LYS A 112 -15.82 -11.28 -24.69
CA LYS A 112 -14.83 -12.34 -24.45
C LYS A 112 -14.86 -13.39 -25.56
N LYS A 113 -16.02 -13.96 -25.87
CA LYS A 113 -16.16 -15.01 -26.90
C LYS A 113 -15.66 -14.56 -28.27
N GLU A 114 -16.02 -13.35 -28.70
CA GLU A 114 -15.56 -12.82 -29.98
C GLU A 114 -14.06 -12.55 -29.99
N THR A 115 -13.52 -12.01 -28.89
CA THR A 115 -12.08 -11.74 -28.75
C THR A 115 -11.28 -13.04 -28.76
N ASP A 116 -11.74 -14.06 -28.04
CA ASP A 116 -11.10 -15.38 -28.01
C ASP A 116 -11.14 -16.06 -29.40
N GLY A 117 -12.26 -15.95 -30.11
CA GLY A 117 -12.41 -16.46 -31.48
C GLY A 117 -11.46 -15.79 -32.47
N ALA A 118 -11.32 -14.46 -32.39
CA ALA A 118 -10.35 -13.73 -33.21
C ALA A 118 -8.91 -14.12 -32.88
N ALA A 119 -8.55 -14.21 -31.59
CA ALA A 119 -7.23 -14.66 -31.16
C ALA A 119 -6.94 -16.10 -31.61
N ALA A 120 -7.94 -16.99 -31.61
CA ALA A 120 -7.83 -18.35 -32.15
C ALA A 120 -7.53 -18.34 -33.66
N GLY A 121 -8.22 -17.49 -34.44
CA GLY A 121 -7.95 -17.33 -35.88
C GLY A 121 -6.50 -16.92 -36.17
N VAL A 122 -5.97 -15.96 -35.42
CA VAL A 122 -4.55 -15.53 -35.57
C VAL A 122 -3.59 -16.65 -35.13
N LYS A 123 -3.92 -17.38 -34.06
CA LYS A 123 -3.14 -18.53 -33.60
C LYS A 123 -3.02 -19.61 -34.67
N ASP A 124 -4.09 -19.84 -35.43
CA ASP A 124 -4.11 -20.86 -36.48
C ASP A 124 -3.14 -20.57 -37.62
N LYS A 125 -2.87 -19.28 -37.89
CA LYS A 125 -1.91 -18.83 -38.89
C LYS A 125 -0.45 -19.14 -38.51
N PHE A 126 -0.08 -18.94 -37.25
CA PHE A 126 1.33 -18.96 -36.83
C PHE A 126 1.77 -20.22 -36.09
N ASN A 127 0.83 -20.93 -35.45
CA ASN A 127 1.07 -22.22 -34.80
C ASN A 127 2.29 -22.29 -33.86
N ARG A 128 2.65 -21.19 -33.20
CA ARG A 128 3.81 -21.16 -32.29
C ARG A 128 3.59 -22.10 -31.11
N ALA A 129 4.55 -22.99 -30.83
CA ALA A 129 4.52 -23.87 -29.67
C ALA A 129 4.71 -23.09 -28.35
N ARG A 130 4.22 -23.65 -27.24
CA ARG A 130 4.39 -23.10 -25.88
C ARG A 130 5.86 -23.16 -25.42
N PRO A 131 6.32 -22.29 -24.51
CA PRO A 131 7.71 -22.28 -24.06
C PRO A 131 8.22 -23.67 -23.58
N PHE A 132 7.43 -24.34 -22.73
CA PHE A 132 7.77 -25.65 -22.16
C PHE A 132 7.72 -26.82 -23.15
N LEU A 133 7.22 -26.61 -24.38
CA LEU A 133 7.31 -27.59 -25.48
C LEU A 133 8.59 -27.39 -26.31
N ARG A 134 9.23 -26.22 -26.19
CA ARG A 134 10.41 -25.83 -26.95
C ARG A 134 11.69 -25.95 -26.12
N ALA A 135 11.57 -25.86 -24.80
CA ALA A 135 12.68 -25.96 -23.86
C ALA A 135 12.30 -26.91 -22.71
N GLY A 136 13.02 -28.03 -22.59
CA GLY A 136 12.74 -29.09 -21.61
C GLY A 136 13.00 -28.68 -20.15
N ASP A 137 13.81 -27.64 -19.93
CA ASP A 137 14.12 -27.08 -18.62
C ASP A 137 13.02 -26.15 -18.07
N LEU A 138 12.03 -25.78 -18.89
CA LEU A 138 10.91 -24.94 -18.47
C LEU A 138 9.78 -25.78 -17.88
N ASP A 139 9.49 -25.52 -16.60
CA ASP A 139 8.44 -26.13 -15.81
C ASP A 139 7.35 -25.08 -15.48
N PRO A 140 6.20 -25.08 -16.17
CA PRO A 140 5.16 -24.08 -15.96
C PRO A 140 4.39 -24.34 -14.64
N CYS A 141 4.32 -23.34 -13.76
CA CYS A 141 3.54 -23.48 -12.51
C CYS A 141 2.02 -23.42 -12.72
N LEU A 142 1.56 -23.19 -13.96
CA LEU A 142 0.16 -23.32 -14.36
C LEU A 142 -0.16 -24.69 -14.99
N GLY A 143 0.81 -25.61 -14.97
CA GLY A 143 0.73 -26.88 -15.67
C GLY A 143 1.00 -26.76 -17.18
N ARG A 144 1.21 -27.91 -17.81
CA ARG A 144 1.52 -28.04 -19.24
C ARG A 144 0.24 -27.94 -20.09
N ILE A 145 -0.33 -26.74 -20.16
CA ILE A 145 -1.60 -26.48 -20.85
C ILE A 145 -1.52 -26.69 -22.37
N GLY A 146 -2.57 -27.19 -22.99
CA GLY A 146 -2.64 -27.37 -24.44
C GLY A 146 -2.69 -26.05 -25.25
N GLY A 147 -2.68 -26.19 -26.57
CA GLY A 147 -2.94 -25.12 -27.53
C GLY A 147 -1.74 -24.23 -27.88
N LYS A 148 -1.96 -23.32 -28.83
CA LYS A 148 -0.94 -22.49 -29.50
C LYS A 148 -0.58 -21.26 -28.66
N ALA A 149 0.67 -20.80 -28.73
CA ALA A 149 1.20 -19.72 -27.89
C ALA A 149 0.96 -18.32 -28.49
N TYR A 150 1.08 -18.14 -29.80
CA TYR A 150 1.12 -16.79 -30.40
C TYR A 150 -0.15 -16.45 -31.18
N PRO A 151 -0.77 -15.26 -30.98
CA PRO A 151 -0.57 -14.33 -29.86
C PRO A 151 -1.24 -14.83 -28.57
N SER A 152 -0.98 -14.23 -27.42
CA SER A 152 -1.65 -14.62 -26.16
C SER A 152 -3.10 -14.15 -26.11
N GLY A 153 -4.05 -15.09 -26.19
CA GLY A 153 -5.48 -14.78 -26.06
C GLY A 153 -5.83 -14.13 -24.72
N HIS A 154 -5.20 -14.58 -23.64
CA HIS A 154 -5.38 -14.02 -22.30
C HIS A 154 -4.96 -12.54 -22.22
N ALA A 155 -3.82 -12.18 -22.83
CA ALA A 155 -3.39 -10.79 -22.95
C ALA A 155 -4.30 -9.98 -23.89
N THR A 156 -4.83 -10.60 -24.95
CA THR A 156 -5.78 -9.94 -25.87
C THR A 156 -7.07 -9.57 -25.15
N ILE A 157 -7.71 -10.50 -24.44
CA ILE A 157 -8.96 -10.20 -23.72
C ILE A 157 -8.73 -9.28 -22.52
N SER A 158 -7.63 -9.41 -21.76
CA SER A 158 -7.35 -8.47 -20.67
C SER A 158 -7.16 -7.05 -21.21
N ARG A 159 -6.50 -6.88 -22.37
CA ARG A 159 -6.33 -5.60 -23.05
C ARG A 159 -7.65 -5.00 -23.53
N VAL A 160 -8.49 -5.78 -24.23
CA VAL A 160 -9.81 -5.33 -24.71
C VAL A 160 -10.70 -4.89 -23.55
N LEU A 161 -10.73 -5.66 -22.45
CA LEU A 161 -11.50 -5.31 -21.26
C LEU A 161 -10.93 -4.06 -20.56
N GLY A 162 -9.61 -3.91 -20.51
CA GLY A 162 -8.96 -2.72 -19.96
C GLY A 162 -9.33 -1.44 -20.72
N LEU A 163 -9.29 -1.48 -22.05
CA LEU A 163 -9.69 -0.37 -22.93
C LEU A 163 -11.18 -0.06 -22.80
N LEU A 164 -12.03 -1.09 -22.80
CA LEU A 164 -13.46 -0.96 -22.56
C LEU A 164 -13.75 -0.24 -21.24
N LEU A 165 -13.08 -0.64 -20.15
CA LEU A 165 -13.26 -0.02 -18.85
C LEU A 165 -12.71 1.41 -18.81
N ALA A 166 -11.62 1.69 -19.52
CA ALA A 166 -11.09 3.03 -19.68
C ALA A 166 -12.11 3.96 -20.39
N ASP A 167 -12.82 3.48 -21.40
CA ASP A 167 -13.86 4.25 -22.10
C ASP A 167 -15.15 4.42 -21.28
N LEU A 168 -15.48 3.43 -20.45
CA LEU A 168 -16.63 3.50 -19.55
C LEU A 168 -16.35 4.40 -18.33
N ALA A 169 -15.11 4.45 -17.85
CA ALA A 169 -14.70 5.24 -16.69
C ALA A 169 -13.28 5.87 -16.90
N PRO A 170 -13.17 6.95 -17.70
CA PRO A 170 -11.90 7.53 -18.12
C PRO A 170 -10.99 8.02 -16.97
N SER A 171 -11.57 8.48 -15.87
CA SER A 171 -10.80 8.90 -14.68
C SER A 171 -9.99 7.77 -14.04
N ARG A 172 -10.36 6.52 -14.32
CA ARG A 172 -9.70 5.30 -13.82
C ARG A 172 -8.96 4.55 -14.93
N ALA A 173 -8.82 5.13 -16.12
CA ALA A 173 -8.17 4.49 -17.27
C ALA A 173 -6.79 3.91 -16.92
N LYS A 174 -5.93 4.66 -16.22
CA LYS A 174 -4.60 4.19 -15.80
C LYS A 174 -4.66 2.94 -14.91
N GLU A 175 -5.65 2.86 -14.02
CA GLU A 175 -5.85 1.72 -13.11
C GLU A 175 -6.24 0.46 -13.90
N PHE A 176 -7.17 0.59 -14.85
CA PHE A 176 -7.62 -0.54 -15.66
C PHE A 176 -6.55 -1.04 -16.63
N MET A 177 -5.80 -0.12 -17.27
CA MET A 177 -4.72 -0.50 -18.16
C MET A 177 -3.57 -1.21 -17.40
N ALA A 178 -3.22 -0.72 -16.21
CA ALA A 178 -2.23 -1.38 -15.37
C ALA A 178 -2.67 -2.80 -14.97
N ARG A 179 -3.96 -2.99 -14.64
CA ARG A 179 -4.49 -4.33 -14.34
C ARG A 179 -4.48 -5.26 -15.55
N ALA A 180 -4.81 -4.74 -16.73
CA ALA A 180 -4.75 -5.52 -17.97
C ALA A 180 -3.32 -6.01 -18.27
N ASP A 181 -2.32 -5.16 -18.05
CA ASP A 181 -0.90 -5.48 -18.23
C ASP A 181 -0.40 -6.51 -17.19
N GLU A 182 -0.85 -6.40 -15.94
CA GLU A 182 -0.55 -7.38 -14.88
C GLU A 182 -1.08 -8.77 -15.25
N ALA A 183 -2.36 -8.88 -15.62
CA ALA A 183 -2.98 -10.13 -16.04
C ALA A 183 -2.28 -10.77 -17.25
N ALA A 184 -1.80 -9.95 -18.19
CA ALA A 184 -1.04 -10.43 -19.33
C ALA A 184 0.34 -11.00 -18.92
N LEU A 185 1.08 -10.26 -18.08
CA LEU A 185 2.40 -10.68 -17.58
C LEU A 185 2.35 -11.98 -16.77
N GLU A 186 1.26 -12.21 -16.03
CA GLU A 186 1.05 -13.43 -15.24
C GLU A 186 1.17 -14.73 -16.06
N ARG A 187 0.95 -14.67 -17.38
CA ARG A 187 1.11 -15.83 -18.26
C ARG A 187 2.57 -16.17 -18.59
N VAL A 188 3.46 -15.17 -18.57
CA VAL A 188 4.91 -15.37 -18.67
C VAL A 188 5.45 -15.90 -17.34
N ILE A 189 5.02 -15.28 -16.24
CA ILE A 189 5.31 -15.75 -14.88
C ILE A 189 4.91 -17.22 -14.71
N GLY A 190 3.72 -17.58 -15.19
CA GLY A 190 3.17 -18.93 -15.18
C GLY A 190 3.88 -19.93 -16.09
N GLY A 191 4.78 -19.47 -16.97
CA GLY A 191 5.59 -20.31 -17.86
C GLY A 191 4.88 -20.79 -19.13
N VAL A 192 3.72 -20.23 -19.48
CA VAL A 192 2.86 -20.74 -20.57
C VAL A 192 2.80 -19.85 -21.81
N HIS A 193 3.44 -18.69 -21.77
CA HIS A 193 3.59 -17.76 -22.89
C HIS A 193 4.99 -17.13 -22.87
N HIS A 194 5.51 -16.82 -24.05
CA HIS A 194 6.71 -16.02 -24.23
C HIS A 194 6.37 -14.52 -24.08
N PRO A 195 7.33 -13.66 -23.71
CA PRO A 195 7.14 -12.21 -23.72
C PRO A 195 6.57 -11.67 -25.04
N ALA A 196 7.07 -12.10 -26.20
CA ALA A 196 6.52 -11.64 -27.49
C ALA A 196 5.07 -12.08 -27.73
N ASP A 197 4.62 -13.21 -27.15
CA ASP A 197 3.20 -13.62 -27.24
C ASP A 197 2.30 -12.62 -26.50
N ILE A 198 2.79 -12.01 -25.42
CA ILE A 198 2.08 -11.01 -24.64
C ILE A 198 1.97 -9.70 -25.40
N GLU A 199 3.08 -9.21 -25.94
CA GLU A 199 3.09 -7.95 -26.69
C GLU A 199 2.23 -8.06 -27.96
N ALA A 200 2.30 -9.19 -28.66
CA ALA A 200 1.39 -9.47 -29.76
C ALA A 200 -0.08 -9.58 -29.29
N GLY A 201 -0.32 -10.20 -28.13
CA GLY A 201 -1.66 -10.27 -27.53
C GLY A 201 -2.25 -8.87 -27.28
N LYS A 202 -1.45 -7.95 -26.74
CA LYS A 202 -1.83 -6.54 -26.53
C LYS A 202 -2.09 -5.81 -27.84
N LEU A 203 -1.22 -5.97 -28.83
CA LEU A 203 -1.40 -5.38 -30.17
C LEU A 203 -2.69 -5.87 -30.82
N LEU A 204 -2.99 -7.17 -30.74
CA LEU A 204 -4.25 -7.71 -31.24
C LEU A 204 -5.44 -7.13 -30.48
N GLY A 205 -5.33 -6.98 -29.16
CA GLY A 205 -6.37 -6.36 -28.34
C GLY A 205 -6.65 -4.90 -28.74
N ASP A 206 -5.60 -4.12 -28.99
CA ASP A 206 -5.72 -2.74 -29.48
C ASP A 206 -6.44 -2.67 -30.84
N ARG A 207 -6.03 -3.52 -31.80
CA ARG A 207 -6.64 -3.59 -33.13
C ARG A 207 -8.10 -4.04 -33.09
N LEU A 208 -8.41 -5.07 -32.30
CA LEU A 208 -9.78 -5.55 -32.09
C LEU A 208 -10.64 -4.49 -31.42
N TYR A 209 -10.15 -3.82 -30.39
CA TYR A 209 -10.90 -2.77 -29.72
C TYR A 209 -11.22 -1.59 -30.66
N ALA A 210 -10.25 -1.19 -31.49
CA ALA A 210 -10.47 -0.17 -32.52
C ALA A 210 -11.53 -0.62 -33.55
N ALA A 211 -11.47 -1.87 -34.01
CA ALA A 211 -12.45 -2.43 -34.94
C ALA A 211 -13.85 -2.54 -34.31
N TYR A 212 -13.95 -3.06 -33.08
CA TYR A 212 -15.19 -3.15 -32.32
C TYR A 212 -15.80 -1.76 -32.10
N SER A 213 -15.00 -0.75 -31.77
CA SER A 213 -15.46 0.63 -31.57
C SER A 213 -16.14 1.23 -32.81
N GLY A 214 -15.76 0.77 -34.02
CA GLY A 214 -16.42 1.11 -35.28
C GLY A 214 -17.82 0.47 -35.46
N SER A 215 -18.13 -0.60 -34.74
CA SER A 215 -19.38 -1.37 -34.86
C SER A 215 -20.58 -0.72 -34.19
N PRO A 216 -21.75 -0.61 -34.87
CA PRO A 216 -23.00 -0.19 -34.24
C PRO A 216 -23.42 -1.08 -33.06
N ALA A 217 -23.22 -2.40 -33.18
CA ALA A 217 -23.59 -3.35 -32.12
C ALA A 217 -22.74 -3.13 -30.85
N PHE A 218 -21.44 -2.87 -31.02
CA PHE A 218 -20.55 -2.59 -29.90
C PHE A 218 -20.88 -1.25 -29.24
N ARG A 219 -21.21 -0.20 -30.01
CA ARG A 219 -21.66 1.07 -29.45
C ARG A 219 -22.94 0.93 -28.63
N THR A 220 -23.90 0.12 -29.09
CA THR A 220 -25.12 -0.22 -28.33
C THR A 220 -24.78 -0.93 -27.02
N ASP A 221 -23.86 -1.88 -27.06
CA ASP A 221 -23.41 -2.61 -25.86
C ASP A 221 -22.67 -1.70 -24.88
N MET A 222 -21.78 -0.83 -25.36
CA MET A 222 -21.11 0.17 -24.54
C MET A 222 -22.11 1.13 -23.89
N ALA A 223 -23.14 1.56 -24.62
CA ALA A 223 -24.21 2.38 -24.05
C ALA A 223 -25.00 1.61 -22.96
N ALA A 224 -25.29 0.32 -23.18
CA ALA A 224 -25.94 -0.51 -22.17
C ALA A 224 -25.05 -0.69 -20.93
N LEU A 225 -23.76 -0.97 -21.11
CA LEU A 225 -22.79 -1.08 -20.01
C LEU A 225 -22.66 0.22 -19.22
N ARG A 226 -22.68 1.40 -19.86
CA ARG A 226 -22.73 2.69 -19.17
C ARG A 226 -23.91 2.80 -18.21
N GLY A 227 -25.07 2.27 -18.60
CA GLY A 227 -26.26 2.22 -17.75
C GLY A 227 -26.13 1.31 -16.52
N PHE A 228 -25.18 0.37 -16.53
CA PHE A 228 -24.91 -0.54 -15.41
C PHE A 228 -23.76 -0.12 -14.52
N LEU A 229 -23.05 0.97 -14.84
CA LEU A 229 -22.02 1.48 -13.94
C LEU A 229 -22.67 1.75 -12.58
N LYS A 230 -21.99 1.35 -11.50
CA LYS A 230 -22.35 1.80 -10.15
C LYS A 230 -22.57 3.29 -10.28
N LYS A 231 -23.70 3.81 -9.76
CA LYS A 231 -23.83 5.24 -9.55
C LYS A 231 -22.64 5.62 -8.69
N THR A 232 -21.60 6.13 -9.33
CA THR A 232 -20.53 6.82 -8.63
C THR A 232 -21.29 7.86 -7.83
N PRO A 233 -21.08 7.98 -6.50
CA PRO A 233 -21.43 9.23 -5.85
C PRO A 233 -20.94 10.31 -6.79
N ALA A 234 -21.83 11.23 -7.22
CA ALA A 234 -21.43 12.32 -8.10
C ALA A 234 -20.05 12.78 -7.65
N PRO A 235 -19.02 12.87 -8.52
CA PRO A 235 -17.67 13.21 -8.09
C PRO A 235 -17.83 14.45 -7.24
N ALA A 236 -17.62 14.32 -5.90
CA ALA A 236 -18.20 15.23 -4.91
C ALA A 236 -18.20 16.64 -5.49
N ALA A 237 -19.39 17.10 -5.93
CA ALA A 237 -19.55 18.10 -7.00
C ALA A 237 -18.36 19.02 -7.02
N LYS A 238 -17.38 18.86 -7.96
CA LYS A 238 -16.00 19.40 -7.87
C LYS A 238 -15.96 20.37 -6.71
N LYS A 239 -15.70 19.91 -5.48
CA LYS A 239 -15.37 20.87 -4.42
C LYS A 239 -14.27 21.65 -5.09
N ALA A 240 -14.51 22.94 -5.37
CA ALA A 240 -13.55 23.80 -6.05
C ALA A 240 -12.21 23.40 -5.48
N ALA A 241 -11.27 22.94 -6.34
CA ALA A 241 -10.07 22.21 -5.90
C ALA A 241 -9.66 22.77 -4.55
N PRO A 242 -9.75 21.98 -3.45
CA PRO A 242 -9.86 22.53 -2.10
C PRO A 242 -8.81 23.61 -1.98
N ARG A 243 -9.27 24.84 -1.69
CA ARG A 243 -8.40 26.01 -1.68
C ARG A 243 -7.12 25.61 -0.94
N PRO A 244 -5.93 25.83 -1.52
CA PRO A 244 -4.68 25.47 -0.89
C PRO A 244 -4.71 25.92 0.58
N ALA A 245 -4.33 25.04 1.49
CA ALA A 245 -4.36 25.37 2.91
C ALA A 245 -3.45 26.58 3.15
N ASP A 246 -3.89 27.51 4.00
CA ASP A 246 -3.03 28.60 4.42
C ASP A 246 -1.96 28.03 5.36
N VAL A 247 -0.71 28.37 5.07
CA VAL A 247 0.43 28.12 5.95
C VAL A 247 1.01 29.48 6.32
N TYR A 248 0.82 29.87 7.57
CA TYR A 248 1.32 31.14 8.09
C TYR A 248 2.78 30.98 8.46
N PHE A 249 3.63 31.92 8.02
CA PHE A 249 5.07 31.85 8.19
C PHE A 249 5.64 33.16 8.73
N THR A 250 6.57 33.09 9.68
CA THR A 250 7.39 34.21 10.13
C THR A 250 8.84 33.76 10.26
N ARG A 251 9.77 34.70 10.05
CA ARG A 251 11.21 34.48 10.28
C ARG A 251 11.60 34.73 11.73
N ASP A 252 10.76 35.41 12.51
CA ASP A 252 10.97 35.65 13.93
C ASP A 252 10.84 34.34 14.73
N ILE A 253 11.97 33.71 15.03
CA ILE A 253 12.01 32.53 15.89
C ILE A 253 12.06 32.95 17.36
N SER A 254 10.94 33.47 17.85
CA SER A 254 10.77 33.92 19.24
C SER A 254 9.40 33.48 19.80
N PRO A 255 9.16 33.65 21.12
CA PRO A 255 7.83 33.50 21.69
C PRO A 255 6.77 34.38 21.01
N ALA A 256 7.14 35.57 20.54
CA ALA A 256 6.23 36.47 19.83
C ALA A 256 5.87 35.90 18.45
N GLY A 257 6.85 35.41 17.68
CA GLY A 257 6.61 34.74 16.40
C GLY A 257 5.73 33.48 16.52
N ILE A 258 5.96 32.63 17.53
CA ILE A 258 5.08 31.48 17.86
C ILE A 258 3.64 31.95 18.08
N LYS A 259 3.46 32.99 18.90
CA LYS A 259 2.14 33.54 19.19
C LYS A 259 1.47 34.12 17.94
N ALA A 260 2.23 34.84 17.11
CA ALA A 260 1.74 35.47 15.89
C ALA A 260 1.20 34.44 14.88
N VAL A 261 1.93 33.35 14.62
CA VAL A 261 1.44 32.29 13.72
C VAL A 261 0.26 31.53 14.33
N TYR A 262 0.24 31.32 15.65
CA TYR A 262 -0.88 30.67 16.33
C TYR A 262 -2.18 31.48 16.23
N GLU A 263 -2.12 32.79 16.44
CA GLU A 263 -3.29 33.67 16.37
C GLU A 263 -3.92 33.65 14.97
N LYS A 264 -3.10 33.53 13.91
CA LYS A 264 -3.57 33.44 12.52
C LYS A 264 -4.32 32.14 12.22
N LEU A 265 -4.08 31.06 12.97
CA LEU A 265 -4.84 29.82 12.80
C LEU A 265 -6.34 29.99 13.12
N GLY A 266 -6.71 31.00 13.92
CA GLY A 266 -8.06 31.11 14.46
C GLY A 266 -8.48 29.87 15.28
N PHE A 267 -7.51 29.12 15.79
CA PHE A 267 -7.76 27.87 16.50
C PHE A 267 -8.44 28.15 17.84
N ARG A 268 -9.63 27.56 18.03
CA ARG A 268 -10.40 27.66 19.27
C ARG A 268 -10.45 26.29 19.94
N PRO A 269 -9.58 25.99 20.91
CA PRO A 269 -9.61 24.72 21.63
C PRO A 269 -10.99 24.46 22.25
N THR A 270 -11.40 23.19 22.25
CA THR A 270 -12.60 22.71 22.96
C THR A 270 -12.16 21.76 24.07
N GLY A 271 -12.72 21.91 25.27
CA GLY A 271 -12.30 21.11 26.43
C GLY A 271 -10.86 21.39 26.85
N LYS A 272 -10.20 20.41 27.48
CA LYS A 272 -8.77 20.51 27.83
C LYS A 272 -7.92 20.49 26.56
N LEU A 273 -6.92 21.37 26.51
CA LEU A 273 -5.95 21.45 25.41
C LEU A 273 -4.69 20.63 25.74
N GLY A 274 -4.44 19.59 24.93
CA GLY A 274 -3.16 18.91 24.91
C GLY A 274 -2.19 19.64 23.97
N VAL A 275 -0.97 19.92 24.44
CA VAL A 275 0.11 20.51 23.64
C VAL A 275 1.12 19.41 23.38
N LYS A 276 1.10 18.85 22.17
CA LYS A 276 2.00 17.77 21.81
C LYS A 276 3.33 18.35 21.36
N VAL A 277 4.40 18.07 22.11
CA VAL A 277 5.77 18.43 21.79
C VAL A 277 6.69 17.21 21.97
N HIS A 278 7.91 17.27 21.46
CA HIS A 278 8.95 16.29 21.75
C HIS A 278 9.88 16.86 22.80
N PHE A 279 10.00 16.21 23.97
CA PHE A 279 10.79 16.76 25.09
C PHE A 279 12.31 16.75 24.89
N GLY A 280 12.79 16.09 23.83
CA GLY A 280 14.22 15.87 23.57
C GLY A 280 14.73 14.66 24.35
N GLU A 281 15.70 13.95 23.79
CA GLU A 281 16.38 12.86 24.50
C GLU A 281 17.53 13.37 25.35
N LYS A 282 17.77 12.76 26.51
CA LYS A 282 18.89 13.15 27.38
C LYS A 282 20.20 13.10 26.60
N GLY A 283 20.94 14.21 26.61
CA GLY A 283 22.20 14.38 25.87
C GLY A 283 22.04 15.07 24.52
N ASN A 284 20.84 15.09 23.94
CA ASN A 284 20.57 15.88 22.75
C ASN A 284 20.58 17.37 23.11
N ARG A 285 21.31 18.19 22.36
CA ARG A 285 21.40 19.64 22.54
C ARG A 285 20.63 20.46 21.51
N ASN A 286 20.08 19.78 20.50
CA ASN A 286 19.43 20.36 19.33
C ASN A 286 17.89 20.29 19.45
N PHE A 287 17.32 19.97 20.62
CA PHE A 287 15.87 19.97 20.78
C PHE A 287 15.34 21.41 20.91
N MET A 288 14.05 21.59 20.58
CA MET A 288 13.43 22.91 20.59
C MET A 288 13.46 23.50 22.01
N PRO A 289 13.96 24.73 22.20
CA PRO A 289 13.98 25.38 23.51
C PRO A 289 12.56 25.52 24.08
N PRO A 290 12.27 25.01 25.30
CA PRO A 290 10.95 25.13 25.91
C PRO A 290 10.49 26.58 26.07
N ALA A 291 11.43 27.51 26.25
CA ALA A 291 11.15 28.93 26.41
C ALA A 291 10.33 29.53 25.25
N LEU A 292 10.46 29.01 24.02
CA LEU A 292 9.70 29.48 22.85
C LEU A 292 8.19 29.29 23.02
N LEU A 293 7.77 28.27 23.77
CA LEU A 293 6.36 27.93 23.94
C LEU A 293 5.78 28.42 25.26
N LYS A 294 6.59 28.95 26.17
CA LYS A 294 6.19 29.21 27.56
C LYS A 294 4.96 30.11 27.64
N ASP A 295 5.02 31.28 27.02
CA ASP A 295 3.96 32.28 27.11
C ASP A 295 2.67 31.80 26.44
N LEU A 296 2.79 31.16 25.28
CA LEU A 296 1.63 30.60 24.55
C LEU A 296 0.95 29.51 25.37
N VAL A 297 1.70 28.52 25.86
CA VAL A 297 1.14 27.35 26.57
C VAL A 297 0.52 27.75 27.90
N VAL A 298 1.19 28.63 28.66
CA VAL A 298 0.64 29.16 29.92
C VAL A 298 -0.63 29.97 29.66
N GLY A 299 -0.61 30.85 28.66
CA GLY A 299 -1.78 31.66 28.28
C GLY A 299 -2.98 30.81 27.84
N LEU A 300 -2.73 29.71 27.12
CA LEU A 300 -3.77 28.76 26.70
C LEU A 300 -4.18 27.75 27.78
N LYS A 301 -3.51 27.77 28.95
CA LYS A 301 -3.67 26.75 30.01
C LYS A 301 -3.51 25.33 29.46
N GLY A 302 -2.55 25.15 28.54
CA GLY A 302 -2.27 23.88 27.89
C GLY A 302 -1.57 22.89 28.82
N THR A 303 -1.77 21.59 28.56
CA THR A 303 -1.01 20.50 29.20
C THR A 303 -0.09 19.88 28.17
N PHE A 304 1.21 19.77 28.45
CA PHE A 304 2.10 19.03 27.57
C PHE A 304 1.76 17.56 27.55
N VAL A 305 1.64 16.98 26.36
CA VAL A 305 1.32 15.56 26.20
C VAL A 305 2.41 14.82 25.43
N GLU A 306 2.70 13.58 25.81
CA GLU A 306 3.64 12.67 25.13
C GLU A 306 3.24 11.21 25.39
N THR A 307 3.95 10.25 24.80
CA THR A 307 3.80 8.80 25.03
C THR A 307 5.16 8.11 25.04
N ASN A 308 5.41 7.21 25.98
CA ASN A 308 6.73 6.57 26.15
C ASN A 308 7.31 6.00 24.86
N THR A 309 8.63 6.16 24.70
CA THR A 309 9.34 5.68 23.51
C THR A 309 9.37 4.16 23.48
N LEU A 310 9.23 3.57 22.28
CA LEU A 310 9.42 2.13 22.09
C LEU A 310 10.87 1.70 22.36
N TYR A 311 11.80 2.60 22.08
CA TYR A 311 13.24 2.37 22.20
C TYR A 311 13.70 2.73 23.60
N GLY A 312 14.80 2.12 24.03
CA GLY A 312 15.50 2.53 25.24
C GLY A 312 15.92 4.00 25.19
N GLY A 313 16.37 4.52 26.33
CA GLY A 313 16.67 5.93 26.52
C GLY A 313 15.96 6.44 27.77
N SER A 314 16.04 7.75 28.01
CA SER A 314 15.45 8.34 29.22
C SER A 314 13.93 8.51 29.14
N ARG A 315 13.30 8.16 28.01
CA ARG A 315 11.86 8.36 27.76
C ARG A 315 11.09 7.05 27.53
N SER A 316 11.71 5.91 27.81
CA SER A 316 11.11 4.58 27.62
C SER A 316 10.11 4.19 28.71
N ASP A 317 10.17 4.82 29.89
CA ASP A 317 9.20 4.64 30.96
C ASP A 317 8.74 5.98 31.55
N THR A 318 7.55 6.00 32.13
CA THR A 318 6.91 7.24 32.59
C THR A 318 7.74 8.01 33.62
N LYS A 319 8.38 7.31 34.57
CA LYS A 319 9.12 7.97 35.65
C LYS A 319 10.36 8.68 35.10
N SER A 320 11.14 7.97 34.27
CA SER A 320 12.31 8.56 33.62
C SER A 320 11.92 9.66 32.64
N HIS A 321 10.83 9.47 31.91
CA HIS A 321 10.35 10.43 30.90
C HIS A 321 9.94 11.76 31.54
N LEU A 322 9.22 11.72 32.67
CA LEU A 322 8.90 12.91 33.45
C LEU A 322 10.15 13.59 34.01
N ALA A 323 11.15 12.82 34.44
CA ALA A 323 12.44 13.37 34.87
C ALA A 323 13.17 14.07 33.72
N THR A 324 13.15 13.52 32.51
CA THR A 324 13.69 14.16 31.30
C THR A 324 12.94 15.43 30.95
N ALA A 325 11.60 15.40 30.97
CA ALA A 325 10.78 16.59 30.75
C ALA A 325 11.14 17.71 31.74
N ARG A 326 11.32 17.38 33.03
CA ARG A 326 11.77 18.33 34.06
C ARG A 326 13.18 18.84 33.78
N GLY A 327 14.13 17.95 33.54
CA GLY A 327 15.53 18.31 33.30
C GLY A 327 15.73 19.17 32.06
N HIS A 328 14.87 19.03 31.05
CA HIS A 328 14.88 19.84 29.84
C HIS A 328 14.00 21.09 29.94
N GLY A 329 13.30 21.33 31.05
CA GLY A 329 12.57 22.58 31.29
C GLY A 329 11.11 22.63 30.81
N TRP A 330 10.47 21.50 30.56
CA TRP A 330 9.08 21.44 30.07
C TRP A 330 8.01 21.54 31.18
N THR A 331 8.40 21.46 32.45
CA THR A 331 7.46 21.37 33.59
C THR A 331 6.96 22.71 34.11
N TYR A 332 7.03 23.79 33.33
CA TYR A 332 6.36 25.07 33.66
C TYR A 332 4.84 25.03 33.41
N ALA A 333 4.37 23.99 32.74
CA ALA A 333 2.96 23.63 32.59
C ALA A 333 2.79 22.14 32.95
N PRO A 334 1.56 21.66 33.21
CA PRO A 334 1.32 20.25 33.49
C PRO A 334 1.84 19.36 32.36
N VAL A 335 2.36 18.18 32.71
CA VAL A 335 2.86 17.18 31.76
C VAL A 335 2.08 15.88 31.96
N ASP A 336 1.57 15.31 30.87
CA ASP A 336 0.86 14.03 30.83
C ASP A 336 1.54 13.07 29.85
N ILE A 337 2.07 11.99 30.40
CA ILE A 337 2.54 10.84 29.61
C ILE A 337 1.33 9.95 29.38
N MET A 338 0.68 10.12 28.23
CA MET A 338 -0.68 9.64 27.98
C MET A 338 -0.83 8.12 28.02
N ASP A 339 0.26 7.37 27.90
CA ASP A 339 0.30 5.91 28.00
C ASP A 339 0.72 5.37 29.38
N ALA A 340 0.90 6.25 30.38
CA ALA A 340 1.28 5.86 31.74
C ALA A 340 0.24 4.94 32.42
N GLU A 341 -1.03 5.12 32.11
CA GLU A 341 -2.15 4.32 32.63
C GLU A 341 -2.62 3.25 31.61
N GLY A 342 -1.79 2.96 30.61
CA GLY A 342 -2.08 2.00 29.54
C GLY A 342 -2.48 2.66 28.21
N GLU A 343 -3.00 1.85 27.30
CA GLU A 343 -3.31 2.22 25.92
C GLU A 343 -4.78 2.01 25.58
N THR A 344 -5.24 2.65 24.49
CA THR A 344 -6.57 2.45 23.91
C THR A 344 -6.49 2.37 22.39
N ALA A 345 -7.48 1.73 21.77
CA ALA A 345 -7.56 1.61 20.32
C ALA A 345 -8.58 2.61 19.76
N LEU A 346 -8.15 3.46 18.83
CA LEU A 346 -9.06 4.27 18.04
C LEU A 346 -9.49 3.51 16.77
N PRO A 347 -10.79 3.53 16.41
CA PRO A 347 -11.27 2.93 15.18
C PRO A 347 -10.59 3.55 13.96
N TYR A 348 -10.09 2.71 13.05
CA TYR A 348 -9.50 3.18 11.80
C TYR A 348 -9.57 2.07 10.74
N LYS A 349 -9.53 2.42 9.46
CA LYS A 349 -9.46 1.42 8.38
C LYS A 349 -8.65 1.97 7.22
N GLY A 350 -7.40 1.55 7.12
CA GLY A 350 -6.51 1.87 6.01
C GLY A 350 -5.82 0.63 5.46
N LYS A 351 -4.71 0.85 4.75
CA LYS A 351 -3.94 -0.20 4.08
C LYS A 351 -3.17 -1.07 5.08
N TYR A 352 -2.66 -0.46 6.15
CA TYR A 352 -1.79 -1.12 7.14
C TYR A 352 -2.46 -1.33 8.50
N PHE A 353 -3.46 -0.53 8.85
CA PHE A 353 -4.07 -0.51 10.16
C PHE A 353 -5.60 -0.63 10.08
N SER A 354 -6.15 -1.54 10.87
CA SER A 354 -7.59 -1.65 11.18
C SER A 354 -7.98 -0.94 12.48
N ARG A 355 -7.01 -0.33 13.15
CA ARG A 355 -7.11 0.48 14.37
C ARG A 355 -5.76 1.12 14.66
N VAL A 356 -5.75 2.24 15.37
CA VAL A 356 -4.51 2.85 15.88
C VAL A 356 -4.48 2.79 17.40
N MET A 357 -3.38 2.28 17.96
CA MET A 357 -3.14 2.20 19.40
C MET A 357 -2.52 3.49 19.91
N VAL A 358 -3.17 4.17 20.84
CA VAL A 358 -2.74 5.46 21.42
C VAL A 358 -2.67 5.37 22.94
N GLY A 359 -1.99 6.32 23.58
CA GLY A 359 -2.04 6.43 25.04
C GLY A 359 -3.48 6.65 25.54
N LYS A 360 -3.90 5.90 26.56
CA LYS A 360 -5.26 5.97 27.13
C LYS A 360 -5.65 7.39 27.57
N GLY A 361 -4.67 8.17 28.04
CA GLY A 361 -4.81 9.57 28.43
C GLY A 361 -5.24 10.52 27.31
N MET A 362 -5.12 10.13 26.04
CA MET A 362 -5.56 10.96 24.90
C MET A 362 -7.04 11.37 25.02
N GLY A 363 -7.89 10.49 25.58
CA GLY A 363 -9.32 10.78 25.79
C GLY A 363 -9.62 11.88 26.81
N LYS A 364 -8.63 12.37 27.57
CA LYS A 364 -8.77 13.46 28.54
C LYS A 364 -8.88 14.84 27.87
N TYR A 365 -8.57 14.95 26.57
CA TYR A 365 -8.43 16.22 25.85
C TYR A 365 -9.46 16.34 24.72
N GLY A 366 -10.03 17.55 24.57
CA GLY A 366 -10.97 17.84 23.48
C GLY A 366 -10.31 18.51 22.29
N SER A 367 -9.05 18.91 22.39
CA SER A 367 -8.28 19.54 21.32
C SER A 367 -6.78 19.36 21.54
N PHE A 368 -6.02 19.39 20.44
CA PHE A 368 -4.57 19.30 20.47
C PHE A 368 -3.91 20.38 19.63
N LEU A 369 -2.87 21.01 20.19
CA LEU A 369 -1.90 21.81 19.44
C LEU A 369 -0.63 20.96 19.30
N VAL A 370 -0.27 20.59 18.09
CA VAL A 370 0.92 19.78 17.81
C VAL A 370 2.05 20.71 17.37
N VAL A 371 3.08 20.82 18.21
CA VAL A 371 4.27 21.62 17.91
C VAL A 371 5.43 20.67 17.63
N SER A 372 5.98 20.78 16.43
CA SER A 372 7.09 19.93 15.99
C SER A 372 8.33 20.77 15.74
N HIS A 373 9.46 20.25 16.19
CA HIS A 373 10.75 20.69 15.69
C HIS A 373 10.99 19.97 14.36
N PHE A 374 10.92 20.70 13.24
CA PHE A 374 11.07 20.12 11.91
C PHE A 374 12.53 19.80 11.62
N LYS A 375 12.87 18.53 11.39
CA LYS A 375 14.27 18.09 11.19
C LYS A 375 14.39 16.74 10.50
N GLY A 376 15.60 16.29 10.20
CA GLY A 376 15.88 15.00 9.58
C GLY A 376 15.46 13.83 10.46
N HIS A 377 15.02 12.74 9.82
CA HIS A 377 14.64 11.52 10.51
C HIS A 377 14.80 10.29 9.63
N GLY A 378 15.95 9.61 9.73
CA GLY A 378 16.22 8.25 9.21
C GLY A 378 15.29 7.76 8.10
N SER A 379 14.51 6.69 8.36
CA SER A 379 13.63 6.09 7.35
C SER A 379 12.39 6.91 6.97
N ALA A 380 12.13 8.03 7.65
CA ALA A 380 11.02 8.94 7.34
C ALA A 380 11.42 10.10 6.42
N GLY A 381 12.73 10.31 6.21
CA GLY A 381 13.29 11.51 5.58
C GLY A 381 13.34 12.67 6.56
N PHE A 382 12.19 13.16 7.01
CA PHE A 382 12.08 14.21 8.03
C PHE A 382 11.04 13.87 9.11
N GLY A 383 11.07 14.60 10.22
CA GLY A 383 10.08 14.58 11.28
C GLY A 383 9.41 15.94 11.40
N GLY A 384 8.16 16.03 10.97
CA GLY A 384 7.28 17.19 11.14
C GLY A 384 5.99 16.83 11.87
N ALA A 385 4.93 17.58 11.60
CA ALA A 385 3.59 17.38 12.17
C ALA A 385 3.06 15.96 11.95
N VAL A 386 3.21 15.40 10.74
CA VAL A 386 2.71 14.04 10.41
C VAL A 386 3.40 12.99 11.26
N LYS A 387 4.72 13.04 11.39
CA LYS A 387 5.47 12.09 12.24
C LYS A 387 5.14 12.28 13.71
N ASN A 388 4.98 13.52 14.18
CA ASN A 388 4.65 13.82 15.57
C ASN A 388 3.25 13.32 15.94
N LEU A 389 2.28 13.46 15.04
CA LEU A 389 0.96 12.81 15.14
C LEU A 389 1.09 11.29 15.22
N ALA A 390 1.82 10.69 14.27
CA ALA A 390 1.93 9.25 14.14
C ALA A 390 2.63 8.59 15.32
N MET A 391 3.82 9.08 15.69
CA MET A 391 4.66 8.48 16.73
C MET A 391 4.37 9.04 18.11
N GLY A 392 4.04 10.32 18.22
CA GLY A 392 3.92 11.00 19.50
C GLY A 392 2.60 10.72 20.24
N PHE A 393 1.56 10.28 19.53
CA PHE A 393 0.31 9.81 20.13
C PHE A 393 0.25 8.29 20.27
N ALA A 394 1.06 7.55 19.50
CA ALA A 394 1.06 6.11 19.53
C ALA A 394 1.58 5.58 20.87
N SER A 395 0.90 4.59 21.44
CA SER A 395 1.45 3.82 22.57
C SER A 395 2.70 3.02 22.14
N PRO A 396 3.45 2.37 23.05
CA PRO A 396 4.57 1.51 22.68
C PRO A 396 4.14 0.40 21.71
N THR A 397 2.96 -0.20 21.89
CA THR A 397 2.35 -1.13 20.93
C THR A 397 2.15 -0.46 19.57
N GLY A 398 1.56 0.74 19.57
CA GLY A 398 1.32 1.52 18.36
C GLY A 398 2.57 1.87 17.57
N LYS A 399 3.62 2.31 18.26
CA LYS A 399 4.95 2.58 17.70
C LYS A 399 5.53 1.29 17.11
N LYS A 400 5.37 0.15 17.80
CA LYS A 400 5.86 -1.15 17.30
C LYS A 400 5.15 -1.57 16.01
N LEU A 401 3.83 -1.39 15.92
CA LEU A 401 3.05 -1.68 14.72
C LEU A 401 3.50 -0.86 13.50
N GLN A 402 3.84 0.42 13.72
CA GLN A 402 4.39 1.29 12.68
C GLN A 402 5.76 0.78 12.16
N HIS A 403 6.58 0.19 13.03
CA HIS A 403 7.90 -0.34 12.66
C HIS A 403 7.90 -1.82 12.22
N SER A 404 6.89 -2.62 12.53
CA SER A 404 6.86 -4.05 12.22
C SER A 404 6.43 -4.36 10.79
N GLY A 405 7.23 -5.12 10.03
CA GLY A 405 6.92 -5.48 8.63
C GLY A 405 5.71 -6.40 8.43
N GLN A 406 5.24 -7.10 9.48
CA GLN A 406 4.04 -7.94 9.56
C GLN A 406 3.92 -8.53 10.98
N PHE A 407 2.79 -9.18 11.31
CA PHE A 407 2.68 -10.02 12.50
C PHE A 407 3.81 -11.07 12.53
N PRO A 408 4.31 -11.48 13.71
CA PRO A 408 5.27 -12.56 13.79
C PRO A 408 4.68 -13.84 13.16
N PHE A 409 5.53 -14.67 12.58
CA PHE A 409 5.16 -16.01 12.12
C PHE A 409 6.17 -17.02 12.64
N THR A 410 5.71 -18.26 12.83
CA THR A 410 6.53 -19.33 13.38
C THR A 410 7.05 -20.22 12.24
N ARG A 411 8.37 -20.33 12.11
CA ARG A 411 9.06 -21.34 11.29
C ARG A 411 8.89 -22.70 11.95
N LYS A 412 8.01 -23.54 11.39
CA LYS A 412 7.67 -24.85 11.98
C LYS A 412 8.91 -25.75 12.11
N GLU A 413 9.83 -25.66 11.17
CA GLU A 413 11.08 -26.41 11.09
C GLU A 413 12.10 -26.04 12.19
N LYS A 414 12.04 -24.82 12.73
CA LYS A 414 12.91 -24.37 13.83
C LYS A 414 12.23 -24.48 15.21
N CYS A 415 10.91 -24.67 15.23
CA CYS A 415 10.12 -24.62 16.45
C CYS A 415 10.20 -25.95 17.22
N ILE A 416 10.88 -25.93 18.37
CA ILE A 416 10.96 -27.08 19.27
C ILE A 416 9.73 -27.24 20.17
N LYS A 417 8.66 -26.48 19.93
CA LYS A 417 7.39 -26.54 20.67
C LYS A 417 7.53 -26.43 22.20
N CYS A 418 8.46 -25.60 22.67
CA CYS A 418 8.73 -25.41 24.11
C CYS A 418 7.62 -24.67 24.89
N GLY A 419 6.63 -24.08 24.22
CA GLY A 419 5.50 -23.41 24.88
C GLY A 419 5.76 -22.00 25.44
N LEU A 420 7.02 -21.57 25.58
CA LEU A 420 7.38 -20.27 26.18
C LEU A 420 6.65 -19.08 25.55
N CYS A 421 6.62 -19.03 24.22
CA CYS A 421 5.95 -17.96 23.48
C CYS A 421 4.44 -17.89 23.73
N ARG A 422 3.80 -19.04 23.96
CA ARG A 422 2.36 -19.13 24.28
C ARG A 422 2.11 -18.65 25.71
N LYS A 423 2.88 -19.18 26.65
CA LYS A 423 2.80 -18.84 28.09
C LYS A 423 2.96 -17.33 28.32
N GLU A 424 3.87 -16.71 27.58
CA GLU A 424 4.24 -15.31 27.77
C GLU A 424 3.48 -14.34 26.86
N CYS A 425 2.57 -14.84 26.02
CA CYS A 425 1.77 -14.00 25.12
C CYS A 425 0.70 -13.25 25.93
N PRO A 426 0.73 -11.91 25.98
CA PRO A 426 -0.19 -11.14 26.83
C PRO A 426 -1.64 -11.12 26.34
N VAL A 427 -1.90 -11.64 25.15
CA VAL A 427 -3.20 -11.58 24.44
C VAL A 427 -3.63 -12.92 23.87
N ASP A 428 -2.98 -14.01 24.31
CA ASP A 428 -3.28 -15.38 23.87
C ASP A 428 -3.36 -15.56 22.35
N ALA A 429 -2.51 -14.84 21.62
CA ALA A 429 -2.49 -14.83 20.16
C ALA A 429 -1.71 -16.01 19.56
N ILE A 430 -1.16 -16.93 20.35
CA ILE A 430 -0.41 -18.09 19.83
C ILE A 430 -1.23 -19.36 20.03
N ARG A 431 -1.68 -19.93 18.91
CA ARG A 431 -2.52 -21.13 18.86
C ARG A 431 -1.76 -22.38 19.31
N ALA A 432 -2.49 -23.47 19.52
CA ALA A 432 -1.94 -24.75 19.95
C ALA A 432 -0.88 -25.32 18.99
N ASP A 433 -1.02 -25.05 17.69
CA ASP A 433 -0.07 -25.43 16.64
C ASP A 433 1.10 -24.45 16.49
N TYR A 434 1.25 -23.48 17.41
CA TYR A 434 2.23 -22.40 17.39
C TYR A 434 2.09 -21.42 16.23
N SER A 435 1.00 -21.47 15.46
CA SER A 435 0.63 -20.40 14.54
C SER A 435 0.16 -19.16 15.31
N ILE A 436 0.33 -17.99 14.70
CA ILE A 436 -0.06 -16.72 15.30
C ILE A 436 -1.45 -16.33 14.77
N ASP A 437 -2.35 -16.06 15.70
CA ASP A 437 -3.67 -15.50 15.44
C ASP A 437 -3.53 -14.00 15.21
N GLU A 438 -3.46 -13.61 13.94
CA GLU A 438 -3.34 -12.21 13.53
C GLU A 438 -4.51 -11.33 14.02
N SER A 439 -5.68 -11.92 14.29
CA SER A 439 -6.83 -11.16 14.82
C SER A 439 -6.65 -10.77 16.29
N LYS A 440 -5.89 -11.57 17.05
CA LYS A 440 -5.58 -11.36 18.47
C LYS A 440 -4.21 -10.73 18.68
N CYS A 441 -3.27 -10.97 17.77
CA CYS A 441 -1.89 -10.52 17.90
C CYS A 441 -1.82 -9.00 17.91
N ILE A 442 -1.14 -8.46 18.91
CA ILE A 442 -0.89 -7.02 19.03
C ILE A 442 0.49 -6.61 18.50
N GLY A 443 1.21 -7.55 17.86
CA GLY A 443 2.55 -7.28 17.30
C GLY A 443 3.62 -6.96 18.36
N CYS A 444 3.39 -7.28 19.64
CA CYS A 444 4.29 -6.92 20.75
C CYS A 444 5.68 -7.58 20.69
N GLY A 445 5.91 -8.56 19.81
CA GLY A 445 7.20 -9.20 19.53
C GLY A 445 7.86 -9.98 20.67
N LYS A 446 7.29 -9.97 21.89
CA LYS A 446 7.77 -10.71 23.07
C LYS A 446 8.00 -12.19 22.78
N CYS A 447 7.15 -12.79 21.95
CA CYS A 447 7.28 -14.18 21.51
C CYS A 447 8.55 -14.46 20.69
N ALA A 448 8.99 -13.52 19.86
CA ALA A 448 10.22 -13.64 19.09
C ALA A 448 11.47 -13.49 19.99
N ASP A 449 11.42 -12.56 20.94
CA ASP A 449 12.51 -12.30 21.88
C ASP A 449 12.79 -13.52 22.78
N LEU A 450 11.72 -14.12 23.31
CA LEU A 450 11.78 -15.28 24.20
C LEU A 450 12.05 -16.61 23.48
N CYS A 451 11.99 -16.67 22.15
CA CYS A 451 12.13 -17.93 21.43
C CYS A 451 13.60 -18.41 21.47
N PRO A 452 13.91 -19.55 22.15
CA PRO A 452 15.29 -19.99 22.34
C PRO A 452 15.94 -20.44 21.04
N THR A 453 15.15 -20.97 20.09
CA THR A 453 15.64 -21.44 18.78
C THR A 453 15.45 -20.41 17.67
N LYS A 454 15.00 -19.19 18.02
CA LYS A 454 14.67 -18.13 17.05
C LYS A 454 13.74 -18.61 15.93
N ALA A 455 12.81 -19.51 16.27
CA ALA A 455 11.80 -20.04 15.35
C ALA A 455 10.69 -19.06 15.04
N ILE A 456 10.43 -18.10 15.94
CA ILE A 456 9.44 -17.05 15.71
C ILE A 456 10.17 -15.89 15.06
N GLU A 457 9.97 -15.78 13.75
CA GLU A 457 10.47 -14.66 12.97
C GLU A 457 9.32 -13.65 12.91
N THR A 458 9.50 -12.52 13.58
CA THR A 458 9.00 -11.29 12.94
C THR A 458 9.81 -11.15 11.66
N LYS A 459 9.22 -10.69 10.55
CA LYS A 459 10.08 -10.12 9.50
C LYS A 459 10.86 -9.01 10.18
N GLN A 460 12.09 -9.30 10.61
CA GLN A 460 13.00 -8.40 11.29
C GLN A 460 13.65 -7.44 10.29
N SER A 461 13.14 -7.35 9.05
CA SER A 461 13.31 -6.10 8.34
C SER A 461 12.49 -5.06 9.11
N ARG A 462 13.19 -4.11 9.77
CA ARG A 462 12.58 -2.83 10.14
C ARG A 462 11.74 -2.39 8.93
N THR A 463 10.47 -2.05 9.14
CA THR A 463 9.74 -1.35 8.07
C THR A 463 10.55 -0.09 7.80
N GLY A 464 11.21 -0.05 6.65
CA GLY A 464 12.04 1.04 6.19
C GLY A 464 11.60 1.44 4.80
N GLY A 465 12.04 2.61 4.35
CA GLY A 465 11.63 3.16 3.05
C GLY A 465 10.12 3.45 2.98
N LEU A 466 9.55 3.29 1.79
CA LEU A 466 8.20 3.76 1.47
C LEU A 466 7.09 3.21 2.39
N PRO A 467 7.04 1.90 2.73
CA PRO A 467 5.98 1.38 3.59
C PRO A 467 5.98 2.00 5.01
N PHE A 468 7.14 2.42 5.52
CA PHE A 468 7.20 3.08 6.83
C PHE A 468 6.59 4.49 6.75
N GLN A 469 6.90 5.21 5.68
CA GLN A 469 6.34 6.54 5.43
C GLN A 469 4.82 6.50 5.23
N GLU A 470 4.31 5.50 4.52
CA GLU A 470 2.87 5.30 4.37
C GLU A 470 2.19 5.00 5.71
N LYS A 471 2.82 4.14 6.54
CA LYS A 471 2.33 3.85 7.88
C LYS A 471 2.30 5.08 8.77
N LEU A 472 3.29 5.97 8.72
CA LEU A 472 3.27 7.22 9.48
C LEU A 472 2.05 8.07 9.12
N ALA A 473 1.84 8.31 7.82
CA ALA A 473 0.69 9.07 7.33
C ALA A 473 -0.64 8.40 7.69
N GLU A 474 -0.74 7.07 7.54
CA GLU A 474 -1.94 6.31 7.91
C GLU A 474 -2.24 6.38 9.41
N TYR A 475 -1.21 6.27 10.25
CA TYR A 475 -1.37 6.38 11.70
C TYR A 475 -1.81 7.78 12.11
N ALA A 476 -1.18 8.81 11.55
CA ALA A 476 -1.57 10.21 11.76
C ALA A 476 -3.04 10.46 11.35
N ARG A 477 -3.50 9.83 10.27
CA ARG A 477 -4.91 9.89 9.85
C ARG A 477 -5.84 9.24 10.87
N GLY A 478 -5.45 8.09 11.44
CA GLY A 478 -6.22 7.44 12.50
C GLY A 478 -6.31 8.29 13.77
N VAL A 479 -5.20 8.92 14.18
CA VAL A 479 -5.15 9.81 15.35
C VAL A 479 -6.03 11.05 15.15
N THR A 480 -6.06 11.62 13.94
CA THR A 480 -6.77 12.88 13.68
C THR A 480 -8.25 12.73 13.34
N ALA A 481 -8.74 11.51 13.07
CA ALA A 481 -10.08 11.27 12.52
C ALA A 481 -11.24 11.79 13.39
N GLY A 482 -11.06 11.92 14.71
CA GLY A 482 -12.12 12.30 15.65
C GLY A 482 -11.79 13.48 16.56
N GLY A 483 -10.69 14.19 16.31
CA GLY A 483 -10.23 15.27 17.20
C GLY A 483 -10.04 16.60 16.49
N LYS A 484 -9.89 17.66 17.29
CA LYS A 484 -9.64 19.02 16.82
C LYS A 484 -8.16 19.34 16.97
N PHE A 485 -7.48 19.55 15.86
CA PHE A 485 -6.02 19.72 15.82
C PHE A 485 -5.62 21.04 15.15
N ALA A 486 -4.50 21.58 15.60
CA ALA A 486 -3.74 22.64 14.97
C ALA A 486 -2.25 22.30 15.02
N TYR A 487 -1.48 22.82 14.08
CA TYR A 487 -0.09 22.40 13.89
C TYR A 487 0.84 23.61 13.80
N ILE A 488 2.00 23.51 14.46
CA ILE A 488 3.11 24.45 14.35
C ILE A 488 4.38 23.65 14.08
N ASN A 489 5.15 24.06 13.07
CA ASN A 489 6.50 23.56 12.83
C ASN A 489 7.49 24.68 13.12
N VAL A 490 8.50 24.39 13.94
CA VAL A 490 9.63 25.28 14.20
C VAL A 490 10.82 24.74 13.42
N LEU A 491 11.32 25.54 12.47
CA LEU A 491 12.44 25.20 11.60
C LEU A 491 13.66 25.99 12.07
N MET A 492 14.30 25.46 13.10
CA MET A 492 15.57 25.96 13.63
C MET A 492 16.58 24.83 13.64
N ASN A 493 17.89 25.13 13.59
CA ASN A 493 18.95 24.15 13.83
C ASN A 493 18.68 22.76 13.19
N ILE A 494 18.42 22.74 11.88
CA ILE A 494 17.95 21.55 11.15
C ILE A 494 19.09 20.52 11.06
N SER A 495 19.03 19.51 11.91
CA SER A 495 19.97 18.37 11.94
C SER A 495 19.46 17.19 11.13
N ALA A 496 20.38 16.34 10.66
CA ALA A 496 20.08 15.09 9.96
C ALA A 496 19.36 14.06 10.85
N ALA A 497 19.50 14.17 12.17
CA ALA A 497 18.89 13.25 13.13
C ALA A 497 17.78 13.91 13.96
N CYS A 498 16.83 13.07 14.40
CA CYS A 498 15.69 13.48 15.20
C CYS A 498 16.09 13.84 16.65
N ASP A 499 15.26 14.61 17.33
CA ASP A 499 15.39 14.96 18.76
C ASP A 499 15.42 13.75 19.69
N CYS A 500 15.01 12.58 19.20
CA CYS A 500 15.10 11.33 19.93
C CYS A 500 16.51 10.74 19.98
N VAL A 501 17.46 11.26 19.20
CA VAL A 501 18.83 10.76 19.12
C VAL A 501 19.70 11.59 20.06
N ALA A 502 20.23 10.98 21.12
CA ALA A 502 21.08 11.66 22.10
C ALA A 502 22.32 12.32 21.47
N THR A 503 22.91 11.69 20.46
CA THR A 503 24.12 12.14 19.74
C THR A 503 23.79 12.73 18.38
N ALA A 504 22.71 13.52 18.28
CA ALA A 504 22.34 14.14 17.00
C ALA A 504 23.51 14.96 16.44
N PRO A 505 23.81 14.84 15.13
CA PRO A 505 24.90 15.58 14.52
C PRO A 505 24.59 17.09 14.49
N PRO A 506 25.60 17.94 14.25
CA PRO A 506 25.37 19.37 14.04
C PRO A 506 24.31 19.64 12.95
N PRO A 507 23.62 20.79 13.01
CA PRO A 507 22.71 21.21 11.96
C PRO A 507 23.39 21.31 10.59
N PHE A 508 22.72 20.86 9.53
CA PHE A 508 23.16 21.05 8.13
C PHE A 508 22.46 22.25 7.47
N VAL A 509 21.32 22.69 8.01
CA VAL A 509 20.66 23.97 7.67
C VAL A 509 20.43 24.75 8.96
N GLY A 510 20.72 26.05 8.92
CA GLY A 510 20.47 26.97 10.05
C GLY A 510 18.99 27.27 10.27
N ASP A 511 18.73 28.38 10.94
CA ASP A 511 17.38 28.81 11.27
C ASP A 511 16.63 29.33 10.03
N VAL A 512 15.38 28.87 9.84
CA VAL A 512 14.53 29.21 8.69
C VAL A 512 13.31 30.01 9.12
N GLY A 513 12.61 29.58 10.17
CA GLY A 513 11.47 30.29 10.75
C GLY A 513 10.44 29.39 11.43
N ILE A 514 9.24 29.92 11.63
CA ILE A 514 8.11 29.22 12.26
C ILE A 514 6.94 29.19 11.29
N LEU A 515 6.31 28.02 11.14
CA LEU A 515 5.13 27.83 10.32
C LEU A 515 3.96 27.32 11.16
N ALA A 516 2.73 27.70 10.78
CA ALA A 516 1.52 27.12 11.36
C ALA A 516 0.45 26.85 10.31
N SER A 517 -0.29 25.76 10.47
CA SER A 517 -1.48 25.46 9.66
C SER A 517 -2.49 24.61 10.43
N SER A 518 -3.72 24.54 9.91
CA SER A 518 -4.72 23.54 10.31
C SER A 518 -4.64 22.25 9.48
N ASP A 519 -3.75 22.21 8.48
CA ASP A 519 -3.49 21.05 7.63
C ASP A 519 -2.05 20.54 7.87
N PRO A 520 -1.87 19.31 8.38
CA PRO A 520 -0.55 18.81 8.75
C PRO A 520 0.31 18.45 7.54
N VAL A 521 -0.30 18.07 6.40
CA VAL A 521 0.44 17.73 5.18
C VAL A 521 0.92 19.00 4.49
N ALA A 522 0.07 20.03 4.44
CA ALA A 522 0.42 21.33 3.88
C ALA A 522 1.55 21.99 4.69
N LEU A 523 1.46 21.91 6.02
CA LEU A 523 2.49 22.43 6.92
C LEU A 523 3.83 21.74 6.71
N ASP A 524 3.84 20.40 6.65
CA ASP A 524 5.07 19.64 6.44
C ASP A 524 5.63 19.85 5.03
N GLN A 525 4.78 19.98 4.01
CA GLN A 525 5.22 20.32 2.64
C GLN A 525 5.86 21.71 2.60
N ALA A 526 5.23 22.74 3.17
CA ALA A 526 5.80 24.07 3.21
C ALA A 526 7.12 24.12 4.00
N SER A 527 7.20 23.34 5.08
CA SER A 527 8.43 23.22 5.87
C SER A 527 9.56 22.57 5.07
N PHE A 528 9.25 21.48 4.35
CA PHE A 528 10.18 20.80 3.45
C PHE A 528 10.69 21.75 2.35
N ASP A 529 9.79 22.47 1.69
CA ASP A 529 10.14 23.40 0.61
C ASP A 529 11.03 24.55 1.09
N LEU A 530 10.76 25.12 2.28
CA LEU A 530 11.57 26.20 2.84
C LEU A 530 12.96 25.74 3.29
N VAL A 531 13.09 24.53 3.86
CA VAL A 531 14.40 23.94 4.20
C VAL A 531 15.21 23.68 2.93
N ASN A 532 14.60 23.10 1.89
CA ASN A 532 15.26 22.85 0.61
C ASN A 532 15.73 24.16 -0.04
N ARG A 533 14.88 25.21 -0.01
CA ARG A 533 15.26 26.54 -0.47
C ARG A 533 16.43 27.14 0.32
N ALA A 534 16.41 27.01 1.65
CA ALA A 534 17.49 27.50 2.51
C ALA A 534 18.81 26.74 2.28
N ALA A 535 18.73 25.44 1.97
CA ALA A 535 19.88 24.61 1.62
C ALA A 535 20.40 24.87 0.19
N GLY A 536 19.56 25.40 -0.70
CA GLY A 536 19.86 25.49 -2.13
C GLY A 536 19.89 24.13 -2.84
N ILE A 537 19.17 23.14 -2.31
CA ILE A 537 19.14 21.74 -2.79
C ILE A 537 17.70 21.28 -2.92
N ASP A 538 17.35 20.60 -4.02
CA ASP A 538 15.97 20.15 -4.31
C ASP A 538 15.35 19.28 -3.21
N ASP A 539 16.15 18.40 -2.60
CA ASP A 539 15.77 17.58 -1.44
C ASP A 539 16.96 17.45 -0.49
N ALA A 540 17.05 18.39 0.46
CA ALA A 540 18.15 18.47 1.41
C ALA A 540 18.18 17.25 2.35
N PHE A 541 17.03 16.65 2.69
CA PHE A 541 16.96 15.48 3.55
C PHE A 541 17.44 14.22 2.84
N LYS A 542 17.08 14.04 1.57
CA LYS A 542 17.60 12.93 0.75
C LYS A 542 19.08 13.10 0.48
N HIS A 543 19.55 14.32 0.22
CA HIS A 543 20.97 14.59 0.07
C HIS A 543 21.75 14.21 1.34
N GLU A 544 21.27 14.65 2.50
CA GLU A 544 21.97 14.44 3.78
C GLU A 544 21.86 13.00 4.32
N THR A 545 20.71 12.35 4.17
CA THR A 545 20.41 11.07 4.83
C THR A 545 20.16 9.90 3.88
N GLY A 546 20.10 10.16 2.57
CA GLY A 546 19.71 9.18 1.55
C GLY A 546 18.21 8.91 1.46
N VAL A 547 17.38 9.54 2.30
CA VAL A 547 15.93 9.27 2.38
C VAL A 547 15.13 10.56 2.20
N SER A 548 14.26 10.57 1.20
CA SER A 548 13.27 11.64 0.99
C SER A 548 12.04 11.42 1.87
N GLY A 549 11.44 12.50 2.37
CA GLY A 549 10.14 12.47 3.05
C GLY A 549 8.94 12.72 2.12
N GLU A 550 9.16 12.97 0.82
CA GLU A 550 8.09 13.32 -0.12
C GLU A 550 7.02 12.23 -0.26
N HIS A 551 7.39 10.95 -0.16
CA HIS A 551 6.43 9.86 -0.28
C HIS A 551 5.42 9.85 0.87
N CYS A 552 5.86 10.20 2.09
CA CYS A 552 4.97 10.38 3.23
C CYS A 552 3.90 11.45 2.95
N LEU A 553 4.31 12.59 2.37
CA LEU A 553 3.41 13.70 2.01
C LEU A 553 2.44 13.32 0.90
N ALA A 554 2.94 12.70 -0.17
CA ALA A 554 2.12 12.22 -1.29
C ALA A 554 1.08 11.18 -0.84
N TYR A 555 1.48 10.25 0.01
CA TYR A 555 0.56 9.27 0.57
C TYR A 555 -0.45 9.90 1.54
N GLY A 556 -0.01 10.84 2.39
CA GLY A 556 -0.87 11.62 3.27
C GLY A 556 -1.99 12.34 2.52
N GLU A 557 -1.66 12.99 1.40
CA GLU A 557 -2.65 13.59 0.50
C GLU A 557 -3.61 12.56 -0.09
N LYS A 558 -3.07 11.45 -0.60
CA LYS A 558 -3.86 10.36 -1.19
C LYS A 558 -4.90 9.79 -0.21
N ILE A 559 -4.58 9.67 1.07
CA ILE A 559 -5.50 9.14 2.10
C ILE A 559 -6.36 10.21 2.78
N GLY A 560 -6.25 11.47 2.33
CA GLY A 560 -7.04 12.59 2.86
C GLY A 560 -6.63 13.05 4.26
N LEU A 561 -5.36 12.87 4.65
CA LEU A 561 -4.81 13.45 5.88
C LEU A 561 -4.70 14.98 5.81
N GLY A 562 -4.42 15.50 4.62
CA GLY A 562 -4.23 16.92 4.33
C GLY A 562 -3.89 17.12 2.84
N GLY A 563 -3.63 18.34 2.40
CA GLY A 563 -3.22 18.65 1.02
C GLY A 563 -1.74 19.01 0.89
N ARG A 564 -1.09 18.67 -0.22
CA ARG A 564 0.29 19.14 -0.49
C ARG A 564 0.31 20.58 -1.00
N LYS A 565 -0.74 21.02 -1.69
CA LYS A 565 -0.84 22.40 -2.17
C LYS A 565 -1.16 23.33 -1.01
N TYR A 566 -0.33 24.35 -0.82
CA TYR A 566 -0.51 25.36 0.20
C TYR A 566 -0.36 26.78 -0.38
N ARG A 567 -0.89 27.76 0.36
CA ARG A 567 -0.60 29.18 0.17
C ARG A 567 0.24 29.63 1.35
N LEU A 568 1.50 30.00 1.09
CA LEU A 568 2.36 30.60 2.11
C LEU A 568 1.90 32.03 2.38
N VAL A 569 1.57 32.32 3.64
CA VAL A 569 1.17 33.65 4.11
C VAL A 569 2.26 34.16 5.04
N GLU A 570 3.16 34.98 4.51
CA GLU A 570 4.22 35.60 5.31
C GLU A 570 3.61 36.66 6.23
N LEU A 571 3.91 36.56 7.52
CA LEU A 571 3.59 37.58 8.50
C LEU A 571 4.65 38.67 8.42
N LYS A 572 4.21 39.93 8.51
CA LYS A 572 5.15 41.04 8.65
C LYS A 572 5.72 40.97 10.06
N ASP A 573 7.04 40.86 10.14
CA ASP A 573 7.80 40.87 11.39
C ASP A 573 7.64 42.19 12.14
#